data_AF-A0A8S3C0E8-F1
#
_entry.id   AF-A0A8S3C0E8-F1
#
_cell.length_a   1.000
_cell.length_b   1.000
_cell.length_c   1.000
_cell.angle_alpha   90.00
_cell.angle_beta   90.00
_cell.angle_gamma   90.00
#
_symmetry.space_group_name_H-M   'P 1'
#
loop_
_entity.id
_entity.type
_entity.pdbx_description
1 polymer ?
#
loop_
_entity_poly.entity_id
_entity_poly.type
_entity_poly.pdbx_seq_one_letter_code
_entity_poly.pdbx_strand_id
1 'polypeptide(L)' 'FPVTNLRFLGLMSMIDPPRAAVPEAVAKCRSAGIKVIMVTGDHPITAKAIAKAVG' A
#
# COMPACT_ATOMS: atom_id res chain seq x y z
N PHE A 1 -22.62 -1.71 30.74
CA PHE A 1 -21.83 -2.75 30.05
C PHE A 1 -20.42 -2.77 30.64
N PRO A 2 -19.93 -3.90 31.19
CA PRO A 2 -18.58 -3.96 31.78
C PRO A 2 -17.49 -3.87 30.69
N VAL A 3 -16.41 -3.14 30.96
CA VAL A 3 -15.32 -2.83 30.01
C VAL A 3 -13.93 -3.27 30.50
N THR A 4 -13.86 -4.11 31.54
CA THR A 4 -12.61 -4.62 32.16
C THR A 4 -12.56 -6.16 32.09
N ASN A 5 -11.37 -6.76 32.26
CA ASN A 5 -11.13 -8.22 32.18
C ASN A 5 -11.48 -8.87 30.83
N LEU A 6 -11.24 -8.16 29.73
CA LEU A 6 -11.43 -8.70 28.38
C LEU A 6 -10.30 -9.68 28.01
N ARG A 7 -10.62 -10.71 27.23
CA ARG A 7 -9.62 -11.62 26.63
C ARG A 7 -9.21 -11.10 25.26
N PHE A 8 -7.97 -10.67 25.12
CA PHE A 8 -7.43 -10.28 23.82
C PHE A 8 -7.37 -11.50 22.88
N LEU A 9 -7.90 -11.34 21.67
CA LEU A 9 -7.93 -12.41 20.65
C LEU A 9 -6.93 -12.17 19.51
N GLY A 10 -6.65 -10.90 19.17
CA GLY A 10 -5.75 -10.56 18.08
C GLY A 10 -5.99 -9.17 17.51
N LEU A 11 -5.27 -8.85 16.43
CA LEU A 11 -5.38 -7.62 15.64
C LEU A 11 -5.65 -7.97 14.17
N MET A 12 -6.30 -7.04 13.47
CA MET A 12 -6.45 -7.06 12.02
C MET A 12 -5.98 -5.72 11.45
N SER A 13 -5.39 -5.74 10.25
CA SER A 13 -5.00 -4.55 9.51
C SER A 13 -5.60 -4.57 8.12
N MET A 14 -5.77 -3.38 7.53
CA MET A 14 -6.31 -3.19 6.20
C MET A 14 -5.53 -2.07 5.51
N ILE A 15 -5.33 -2.23 4.20
CA ILE A 15 -4.73 -1.25 3.32
C ILE A 15 -5.43 -1.34 1.97
N ASP A 16 -5.46 -0.24 1.21
CA ASP A 16 -5.89 -0.26 -0.19
C ASP A 16 -4.80 -0.92 -1.04
N PRO A 17 -4.99 -2.14 -1.57
CA PRO A 17 -3.95 -2.83 -2.30
C PRO A 17 -3.82 -2.25 -3.71
N PRO A 18 -2.60 -2.19 -4.28
CA PRO A 18 -2.44 -1.85 -5.68
C PRO A 18 -3.15 -2.88 -6.57
N ARG A 19 -3.72 -2.42 -7.68
CA ARG A 19 -4.34 -3.32 -8.68
C ARG A 19 -3.30 -4.32 -9.18
N ALA A 20 -3.70 -5.57 -9.40
CA ALA A 20 -2.80 -6.68 -9.75
C ALA A 20 -1.89 -6.41 -10.97
N ALA A 21 -2.37 -5.64 -11.95
CA ALA A 21 -1.59 -5.30 -13.16
C ALA A 21 -0.56 -4.18 -12.95
N VAL A 22 -0.64 -3.40 -11.87
CA VAL A 22 0.18 -2.20 -11.66
C VAL A 22 1.66 -2.53 -11.47
N PRO A 23 2.07 -3.52 -10.65
CA PRO A 23 3.49 -3.84 -10.50
C PRO A 23 4.17 -4.23 -11.82
N GLU A 24 3.51 -5.05 -12.64
CA GLU A 24 4.04 -5.47 -13.94
C GLU A 24 4.16 -4.29 -14.90
N ALA A 25 3.14 -3.42 -14.95
CA ALA A 25 3.16 -2.22 -15.79
C ALA A 25 4.30 -1.26 -15.38
N VAL A 26 4.49 -1.02 -14.08
CA VAL A 26 5.58 -0.19 -13.56
C VAL A 26 6.94 -0.79 -13.92
N ALA A 27 7.10 -2.10 -13.79
CA ALA A 27 8.33 -2.79 -14.17
C ALA A 27 8.65 -2.65 -15.67
N LYS A 28 7.65 -2.82 -16.55
CA LYS A 28 7.80 -2.64 -18.01
C LYS A 28 8.21 -1.22 -18.38
N CYS A 29 7.58 -0.22 -17.76
CA CYS A 29 7.95 1.18 -17.97
C CYS A 29 9.40 1.44 -17.55
N ARG A 30 9.82 0.93 -16.39
CA ARG A 30 11.20 1.08 -15.91
C ARG A 30 12.22 0.37 -16.80
N SER A 31 11.93 -0.85 -17.28
CA SER A 31 12.82 -1.56 -18.21
C SER A 31 12.96 -0.85 -19.56
N ALA A 32 11.97 -0.05 -19.94
CA ALA A 32 12.01 0.81 -21.12
C ALA A 32 12.73 2.16 -20.86
N GLY A 33 13.30 2.38 -19.67
CA GLY A 33 13.97 3.63 -19.30
C GLY A 33 13.01 4.78 -18.95
N ILE A 34 11.71 4.49 -18.74
CA ILE A 34 10.70 5.50 -18.41
C ILE A 34 10.71 5.77 -16.91
N LYS A 35 10.82 7.05 -16.53
CA LYS A 35 10.72 7.48 -15.14
C LYS A 35 9.25 7.49 -14.67
N VAL A 36 8.92 6.62 -13.72
CA VAL A 36 7.59 6.53 -13.10
C VAL A 36 7.55 7.37 -11.83
N ILE A 37 6.56 8.28 -11.70
CA ILE A 37 6.37 9.15 -10.53
C ILE A 37 4.94 8.97 -10.00
N MET A 38 4.80 8.78 -8.69
CA MET A 38 3.50 8.75 -8.02
C MET A 38 3.06 10.17 -7.67
N VAL A 39 1.87 10.55 -8.13
CA VAL A 39 1.20 11.80 -7.75
C VAL A 39 -0.09 11.42 -7.03
N THR A 40 -0.19 11.75 -5.74
CA THR A 40 -1.35 11.41 -4.91
C THR A 40 -1.59 12.49 -3.86
N GLY A 41 -2.85 12.67 -3.47
CA GLY A 41 -3.25 13.52 -2.34
C GLY A 41 -3.35 12.77 -1.01
N ASP A 42 -2.98 11.48 -1.00
CA ASP A 42 -3.03 10.64 0.20
C ASP A 42 -1.89 10.94 1.18
N HIS A 43 -2.06 10.47 2.42
CA HIS A 43 -1.08 10.63 3.48
C HIS A 43 0.29 10.06 3.07
N PRO A 44 1.40 10.75 3.42
CA PRO A 44 2.74 10.35 2.99
C PRO A 44 3.12 8.92 3.36
N ILE A 45 2.63 8.41 4.49
CA ILE A 45 2.94 7.06 4.96
C ILE A 45 2.29 6.01 4.04
N THR A 46 1.01 6.17 3.73
CA THR A 46 0.29 5.28 2.81
C THR A 46 0.88 5.36 1.41
N ALA A 47 1.09 6.58 0.89
CA ALA A 47 1.69 6.80 -0.43
C ALA A 47 3.06 6.11 -0.56
N LYS A 48 3.92 6.23 0.47
CA LYS A 48 5.24 5.59 0.48
C LYS A 48 5.15 4.07 0.56
N ALA A 49 4.20 3.53 1.33
CA ALA A 49 3.99 2.08 1.42
C ALA A 49 3.53 1.51 0.08
N ILE A 50 2.57 2.16 -0.59
CA ILE A 50 2.07 1.74 -1.90
C ILE A 50 3.14 1.90 -2.97
N ALA A 51 3.87 3.01 -2.99
CA ALA A 51 4.94 3.24 -3.95
C ALA A 51 6.00 2.12 -3.90
N LYS A 52 6.43 1.73 -2.69
CA LYS A 52 7.37 0.61 -2.51
C LYS A 52 6.80 -0.74 -2.94
N ALA A 53 5.50 -0.95 -2.79
CA ALA A 53 4.86 -2.23 -3.16
C ALA A 53 4.78 -2.43 -4.68
N VAL A 54 4.63 -1.35 -5.45
CA VAL A 54 4.47 -1.41 -6.92
C VAL A 54 5.74 -1.18 -7.73
N GLY A 55 6.81 -0.68 -7.11
CA GLY A 55 8.06 -0.43 -7.83
C GLY A 55 9.19 0.12 -6.97
#